data_AF-A0A4P7JNB4-F1
#
_entry.id   AF-A0A4P7JNB4-F1
#
_cell.length_a   1.000
_cell.length_b   1.000
_cell.length_c   1.000
_cell.angle_alpha   90.00
_cell.angle_beta   90.00
_cell.angle_gamma   90.00
#
_symmetry.space_group_name_H-M   'P 1'
#
loop_
_entity.id
_entity.type
_entity.pdbx_description
1 polymer ?
#
loop_
_entity_poly.entity_id
_entity_poly.type
_entity_poly.pdbx_seq_one_letter_code
_entity_poly.pdbx_strand_id
1 'polypeptide(L)'
;MHEHGEVTSPRADAPEIDMPEGFWDVAKPQEPKAKKPVSLRVDPDILEFFKGQGNGHLTRMHSVLRAYVDAHKKAADDRHTP
;
A
#
# COMPACT_ATOMS: atom_id res chain seq x y z
N MET A 1 0.41 2.86 20.13
CA MET A 1 1.18 1.85 19.38
C MET A 1 0.25 0.66 19.25
N HIS A 2 -0.25 0.34 18.04
CA HIS A 2 -1.09 -0.85 17.85
C HIS A 2 -0.20 -2.00 17.39
N GLU A 3 -0.20 -3.07 18.15
CA GLU A 3 0.51 -4.32 17.90
C GLU A 3 -0.16 -5.04 16.73
N HIS A 4 0.41 -4.94 15.53
CA HIS A 4 -0.03 -5.69 14.36
C HIS A 4 0.46 -7.15 14.47
N GLY A 5 -0.30 -7.98 15.18
CA GLY A 5 -0.04 -9.41 15.31
C GLY A 5 -1.30 -10.27 15.42
N GLU A 6 -2.49 -9.71 15.15
CA GLU A 6 -3.73 -10.49 15.21
C GLU A 6 -3.83 -11.39 13.96
N VAL A 7 -3.45 -12.65 14.12
CA VAL A 7 -3.65 -13.69 13.11
C VAL A 7 -5.13 -14.01 13.07
N THR A 8 -5.85 -13.47 12.09
CA THR A 8 -7.24 -13.86 11.83
C THR A 8 -7.25 -15.24 11.15
N SER A 9 -8.06 -16.16 11.68
CA SER A 9 -8.24 -17.46 11.05
C SER A 9 -8.77 -17.31 9.62
N PRO A 10 -8.33 -18.15 8.67
CA PRO A 10 -8.90 -18.17 7.32
C PRO A 10 -10.43 -18.36 7.35
N ARG A 11 -11.12 -17.84 6.33
CA ARG A 11 -12.56 -18.09 6.15
C ARG A 11 -12.80 -19.59 5.94
N ALA A 12 -13.95 -20.10 6.40
CA ALA A 12 -14.29 -21.52 6.36
C ALA A 12 -14.33 -22.14 4.94
N ASP A 13 -14.46 -21.32 3.91
CA ASP A 13 -14.48 -21.71 2.48
C ASP A 13 -13.12 -21.50 1.78
N ALA A 14 -12.06 -21.19 2.54
CA ALA A 14 -10.75 -20.99 1.94
C ALA A 14 -10.23 -22.32 1.35
N PRO A 15 -9.77 -22.34 0.08
CA PRO A 15 -9.17 -23.53 -0.49
C PRO A 15 -7.90 -23.89 0.29
N GLU A 16 -7.74 -25.17 0.59
CA GLU A 16 -6.50 -25.71 1.14
C GLU A 16 -5.44 -25.68 0.02
N ILE A 17 -4.36 -24.92 0.24
CA ILE A 17 -3.27 -24.80 -0.71
C ILE A 17 -2.07 -25.54 -0.12
N ASP A 18 -1.73 -26.69 -0.67
CA ASP A 18 -0.44 -27.33 -0.45
C ASP A 18 0.67 -26.48 -1.08
N MET A 19 1.56 -25.94 -0.25
CA MET A 19 2.76 -25.28 -0.73
C MET A 19 3.81 -26.35 -1.04
N PRO A 20 4.37 -26.39 -2.26
CA PRO A 20 5.36 -27.38 -2.63
C PRO A 20 6.62 -27.23 -1.77
N GLU A 21 7.33 -28.34 -1.56
CA GLU A 21 8.62 -28.36 -0.87
C GLU A 21 9.60 -27.40 -1.57
N GLY A 22 10.19 -26.47 -0.82
CA GLY A 22 11.08 -25.44 -1.37
C GLY A 22 10.40 -24.15 -1.86
N PHE A 23 9.08 -23.98 -1.68
CA PHE A 23 8.36 -22.74 -2.01
C PHE A 23 9.01 -21.48 -1.41
N TRP A 24 9.55 -21.58 -0.18
CA TRP A 24 10.21 -20.47 0.51
C TRP A 24 11.69 -20.30 0.17
N ASP A 25 12.32 -21.22 -0.57
CA ASP A 25 13.76 -21.21 -0.86
C ASP A 25 14.18 -19.98 -1.70
N VAL A 26 13.28 -19.53 -2.58
CA VAL A 26 13.47 -18.35 -3.43
C VAL A 26 12.76 -17.10 -2.92
N ALA A 27 12.04 -17.21 -1.80
CA ALA A 27 11.27 -16.10 -1.26
C ALA A 27 12.20 -15.03 -0.70
N LYS A 28 12.35 -13.93 -1.42
CA LYS A 28 13.14 -12.79 -0.97
C LYS A 28 12.35 -12.01 0.07
N PRO A 29 12.84 -11.88 1.33
CA PRO A 29 12.22 -11.01 2.31
C PRO A 29 12.15 -9.59 1.76
N GLN A 30 10.94 -9.08 1.57
CA GLN A 30 10.73 -7.67 1.26
C GLN A 30 10.63 -6.94 2.60
N GLU A 31 11.61 -6.10 2.91
CA GLU A 31 11.50 -5.22 4.06
C GLU A 31 10.26 -4.33 3.89
N PRO A 32 9.31 -4.32 4.84
CA PRO A 32 8.18 -3.44 4.75
C PRO A 32 8.69 -2.02 4.76
N LYS A 33 8.50 -1.31 3.65
CA LYS A 33 8.93 0.08 3.53
C LYS A 33 8.20 0.90 4.59
N ALA A 34 8.90 1.21 5.68
CA ALA A 34 8.34 1.97 6.78
C ALA A 34 7.83 3.31 6.25
N LYS A 35 6.51 3.51 6.31
CA LYS A 35 5.90 4.79 5.94
C LYS A 35 6.36 5.80 6.99
N LYS A 36 7.03 6.87 6.55
CA LYS A 36 7.40 7.96 7.46
C LYS A 36 6.13 8.71 7.86
N PRO A 37 5.83 8.88 9.16
CA PRO A 37 4.72 9.72 9.57
C PRO A 37 5.01 11.16 9.19
N VAL A 38 4.09 11.79 8.46
CA VAL A 38 4.18 13.18 8.05
C VAL A 38 2.87 13.89 8.38
N SER A 39 2.97 15.11 8.91
CA SER A 39 1.82 15.99 9.10
C SER A 39 1.69 16.87 7.87
N LEU A 40 0.70 16.58 7.02
CA LEU A 40 0.37 17.36 5.83
C LEU A 40 -0.97 18.06 6.04
N ARG A 41 -1.06 19.33 5.62
CA ARG A 41 -2.34 20.04 5.55
C ARG A 41 -3.00 19.73 4.20
N VAL A 42 -4.28 19.38 4.25
CA VAL A 42 -5.08 19.05 3.08
C VAL A 42 -6.39 19.82 3.21
N ASP A 43 -6.95 20.24 2.08
CA ASP A 43 -8.26 20.90 2.06
C ASP A 43 -9.35 20.03 2.71
N PRO A 44 -10.30 20.66 3.42
CA PRO A 44 -11.35 19.93 4.13
C PRO A 44 -12.22 19.09 3.20
N ASP A 45 -12.59 19.61 2.03
CA ASP A 45 -13.42 18.91 1.03
C ASP A 45 -12.75 17.60 0.55
N ILE A 46 -11.44 17.65 0.30
CA ILE A 46 -10.67 16.47 -0.11
C ILE A 46 -10.68 15.43 1.03
N LEU A 47 -10.47 15.87 2.26
CA LEU A 47 -10.50 14.97 3.41
C LEU A 47 -11.88 14.32 3.59
N GLU A 48 -12.96 15.08 3.42
CA GLU A 48 -14.33 14.59 3.50
C GLU A 48 -14.64 13.58 2.39
N PHE A 49 -14.23 13.86 1.16
CA PHE A 49 -14.36 12.93 0.04
C PHE A 49 -13.74 11.56 0.35
N PHE A 50 -12.48 11.55 0.83
CA PHE A 50 -11.82 10.28 1.15
C PHE A 50 -12.43 9.61 2.38
N LYS A 51 -12.83 10.37 3.41
CA LYS A 51 -13.51 9.82 4.59
C LYS A 51 -14.83 9.15 4.24
N GLY A 52 -15.58 9.70 3.29
CA GLY A 52 -16.83 9.11 2.78
C GLY A 52 -16.66 7.72 2.15
N GLN A 53 -15.43 7.33 1.78
CA GLN A 53 -15.13 6.01 1.22
C GLN A 53 -14.92 4.93 2.29
N GLY A 54 -15.00 5.28 3.58
CA GLY A 54 -14.97 4.34 4.70
C GLY A 54 -13.57 4.03 5.24
N ASN A 55 -13.45 2.86 5.88
CA ASN A 55 -12.20 2.41 6.49
C ASN A 55 -11.09 2.27 5.44
N GLY A 56 -9.92 2.85 5.72
CA GLY A 56 -8.80 2.86 4.78
C GLY A 56 -8.69 4.11 3.89
N HIS A 57 -9.44 5.18 4.16
CA HIS A 57 -9.35 6.45 3.44
C HIS A 57 -7.90 6.97 3.31
N LEU A 58 -7.09 6.85 4.37
CA LEU A 58 -5.65 7.22 4.33
C LEU A 58 -4.85 6.34 3.35
N THR A 59 -5.13 5.05 3.29
CA THR A 59 -4.47 4.12 2.35
C THR A 59 -4.83 4.46 0.91
N ARG A 60 -6.08 4.81 0.66
CA ARG A 60 -6.56 5.22 -0.67
C ARG A 60 -5.94 6.56 -1.08
N MET A 61 -5.94 7.55 -0.19
CA MET A 61 -5.26 8.84 -0.39
C MET A 61 -3.77 8.65 -0.71
N HIS A 62 -3.07 7.81 0.07
CA HIS A 62 -1.66 7.48 -0.19
C HIS A 62 -1.44 6.83 -1.56
N SER A 63 -2.37 5.98 -2.01
CA SER A 63 -2.27 5.33 -3.33
C SER A 63 -2.41 6.34 -4.47
N VAL A 64 -3.32 7.31 -4.35
CA VAL A 64 -3.47 8.42 -5.31
C VAL A 64 -2.19 9.26 -5.36
N LEU A 65 -1.66 9.64 -4.21
CA LEU A 65 -0.39 10.39 -4.12
C LEU A 65 0.76 9.63 -4.78
N ARG A 66 0.83 8.30 -4.58
CA ARG A 66 1.88 7.47 -5.20
C ARG A 66 1.74 7.44 -6.72
N ALA A 67 0.53 7.28 -7.24
CA ALA A 67 0.26 7.26 -8.67
C ALA A 67 0.60 8.61 -9.33
N TYR A 68 0.26 9.72 -8.67
CA TYR A 68 0.61 11.06 -9.12
C TYR A 68 2.13 11.24 -9.24
N VAL A 69 2.88 10.86 -8.19
CA VAL A 69 4.35 10.93 -8.19
C VAL A 69 4.94 10.06 -9.29
N ASP A 70 4.40 8.86 -9.49
CA ASP A 70 4.90 7.93 -10.50
C ASP A 70 4.73 8.47 -11.92
N ALA A 71 3.53 8.99 -12.23
CA ALA A 71 3.24 9.61 -13.52
C ALA A 71 4.17 10.81 -13.81
N HIS A 72 4.44 11.64 -12.81
CA HIS A 72 5.32 12.80 -12.96
C HIS A 72 6.79 12.42 -13.09
N LYS A 73 7.22 11.33 -12.43
CA LYS A 73 8.58 10.79 -12.58
C LYS A 73 8.79 10.20 -13.97
N LYS A 74 7.84 9.41 -14.46
CA LYS A 74 7.90 8.85 -15.82
C LYS A 74 7.95 9.94 -16.89
N ALA A 75 7.14 10.99 -16.74
CA ALA A 75 7.18 12.14 -17.65
C ALA A 75 8.45 13.00 -17.54
N ALA A 76 9.19 12.94 -16.41
CA ALA A 76 10.48 13.60 -16.27
C ALA A 76 11.63 12.77 -16.87
N ASP A 77 11.53 11.44 -16.77
CA ASP A 77 12.49 10.47 -17.34
C ASP A 77 12.45 10.47 -18.87
N ASP A 78 11.26 10.49 -19.47
CA ASP A 78 11.05 10.59 -20.93
C ASP A 78 11.64 11.89 -21.54
N ARG A 79 11.84 12.93 -20.74
CA ARG A 79 12.44 14.21 -21.17
C ARG A 79 13.97 14.24 -21.07
N HIS A 80 14.61 13.21 -20.52
CA HIS A 80 16.05 13.18 -20.23
C HIS A 80 16.86 12.24 -21.14
N THR A 81 16.28 11.67 -22.19
CA THR A 81 17.06 10.85 -23.15
C THR A 81 17.44 11.68 -24.40
N PRO A 82 18.73 12.00 -24.63
CA PRO A 82 19.22 12.35 -25.96
C PRO A 82 19.37 11.11 -26.87
#